data_AF-A0A842TKZ9-F1
#
_entry.id   AF-A0A842TKZ9-F1
#
_cell.length_a   1.000
_cell.length_b   1.000
_cell.length_c   1.000
_cell.angle_alpha   90.00
_cell.angle_beta   90.00
_cell.angle_gamma   90.00
#
_symmetry.space_group_name_H-M   'P 1'
#
loop_
_entity.id
_entity.type
_entity.pdbx_description
1 polymer ?
#
loop_
_entity_poly.entity_id
_entity_poly.type
_entity_poly.pdbx_seq_one_letter_code
_entity_poly.pdbx_strand_id
1 'polypeptide(L)'
;MERIIDFLKSKFKLLLIILSISLILLILILPLDVLEYLSIEIVGEPPINGKTWIEGVESLGGEFSMRFLAIIGLLIITLIIPLLLRFEKPQIIKRKVSKTEILVFIITTISFFIGNLLIGYDWWNPDAFLGMGPLFLPSIISLIIIGVIPDIIKRIYGLKGKDLAQSTKNISIISIFMILIGFGYGLISLIWHCCSFFEPKMFFFFFVIKLIQLFGMCSFFFRWGFRLFLNRVKEWQAYLITSVLFGICYPWHTFGFAITFMFFGFLICYLTRKTDSYFTGLILLYFAYIFHAGLAWHGPTITFTVIYPISISIFVCIAIYTIVKFLKSSSKPLKDP
;
A
#
# COMPACT_ATOMS: atom_id res chain seq x y z
N MET A 1 -14.12 25.06 20.19
CA MET A 1 -14.13 23.92 19.24
C MET A 1 -14.23 24.39 17.78
N GLU A 2 -15.18 25.25 17.42
CA GLU A 2 -15.28 25.84 16.07
C GLU A 2 -14.03 26.63 15.63
N ARG A 3 -13.42 27.43 16.52
CA ARG A 3 -12.14 28.11 16.23
C ARG A 3 -10.98 27.16 15.90
N ILE A 4 -10.95 25.97 16.52
CA ILE A 4 -9.92 24.93 16.24
C ILE A 4 -10.21 24.27 14.89
N ILE A 5 -11.48 24.07 14.56
CA ILE A 5 -11.93 23.51 13.28
C ILE A 5 -11.59 24.47 12.13
N ASP A 6 -11.85 25.77 12.29
CA ASP A 6 -11.53 26.77 11.26
C ASP A 6 -10.01 27.02 11.14
N PHE A 7 -9.29 26.92 12.26
CA PHE A 7 -7.83 26.86 12.24
C PHE A 7 -7.32 25.66 11.43
N LEU A 8 -7.77 24.44 11.72
CA LEU A 8 -7.35 23.24 10.98
C LEU A 8 -7.79 23.24 9.50
N LYS A 9 -8.94 23.83 9.17
CA LYS A 9 -9.40 24.02 7.77
C LYS A 9 -8.48 24.95 6.97
N SER A 10 -8.14 26.12 7.53
CA SER A 10 -7.25 27.07 6.86
C SER A 10 -5.81 26.54 6.78
N LYS A 11 -5.43 25.69 7.75
CA LYS A 11 -4.07 25.18 7.90
C LYS A 11 -3.86 23.80 7.26
N PHE A 12 -4.85 23.08 6.74
CA PHE A 12 -4.60 21.75 6.13
C PHE A 12 -3.68 21.82 4.90
N LYS A 13 -3.90 22.79 4.01
CA LYS A 13 -2.97 23.07 2.91
C LYS A 13 -1.60 23.47 3.44
N LEU A 14 -1.56 24.31 4.48
CA LEU A 14 -0.32 24.72 5.13
C LEU A 14 0.39 23.54 5.78
N LEU A 15 -0.32 22.58 6.38
CA LEU A 15 0.22 21.38 7.01
C LEU A 15 0.82 20.46 5.97
N LEU A 16 0.15 20.26 4.83
CA LEU A 16 0.72 19.50 3.70
C LEU A 16 1.96 20.18 3.14
N ILE A 17 1.95 21.51 3.05
CA ILE A 17 3.12 22.30 2.63
C ILE A 17 4.25 22.15 3.64
N ILE A 18 3.99 22.33 4.93
CA ILE A 18 4.99 22.17 6.01
C ILE A 18 5.54 20.75 5.99
N LEU A 19 4.69 19.72 5.92
CA LEU A 19 5.12 18.33 5.86
C LEU A 19 6.00 18.08 4.62
N SER A 20 5.61 18.62 3.47
CA SER A 20 6.40 18.47 2.24
C SER A 20 7.73 19.20 2.35
N ILE A 21 7.76 20.42 2.89
CA ILE A 21 9.00 21.17 3.14
C ILE A 21 9.87 20.40 4.13
N SER A 22 9.33 19.89 5.23
CA SER A 22 10.07 19.09 6.21
C SER A 22 10.64 17.82 5.60
N LEU A 23 9.89 17.13 4.74
CA LEU A 23 10.36 15.94 4.03
C LEU A 23 11.41 16.29 2.97
N ILE A 24 11.27 17.42 2.25
CA ILE A 24 12.30 17.92 1.32
C ILE A 24 13.58 18.28 2.09
N LEU A 25 13.46 19.01 3.20
CA LEU A 25 14.61 19.37 4.04
C LEU A 25 15.28 18.13 4.62
N LEU A 26 14.51 17.15 5.07
CA LEU A 26 15.04 15.85 5.48
C LEU A 26 15.81 15.18 4.34
N ILE A 27 15.21 15.11 3.14
CA ILE A 27 15.85 14.59 1.93
C ILE A 27 17.12 15.36 1.56
N LEU A 28 17.23 16.66 1.85
CA LEU A 28 18.42 17.46 1.52
C LEU A 28 19.52 17.35 2.58
N ILE A 29 19.15 17.18 3.86
CA ILE A 29 20.07 17.23 5.00
C ILE A 29 20.57 15.85 5.40
N LEU A 30 19.84 14.78 5.06
CA LEU A 30 20.21 13.42 5.45
C LEU A 30 21.57 13.03 4.84
N PRO A 31 22.62 12.80 5.64
CA PRO A 31 23.95 12.51 5.11
C PRO A 31 23.96 11.19 4.33
N LEU A 32 24.66 11.15 3.19
CA LEU A 32 24.72 9.93 2.36
C LEU A 32 25.47 8.79 3.04
N ASP A 33 26.48 9.09 3.84
CA ASP A 33 27.21 8.14 4.67
C ASP A 33 26.31 7.50 5.74
N VAL A 34 25.37 8.27 6.31
CA VAL A 34 24.35 7.72 7.22
C VAL A 34 23.35 6.85 6.45
N LEU A 35 22.99 7.24 5.22
CA LEU A 35 22.13 6.43 4.34
C LEU A 35 22.79 5.11 3.93
N GLU A 36 24.05 5.17 3.56
CA GLU A 36 24.89 4.04 3.20
C GLU A 36 25.13 3.14 4.40
N TYR A 37 25.47 3.68 5.57
CA TYR A 37 25.59 2.93 6.82
C TYR A 37 24.28 2.23 7.21
N LEU A 38 23.15 2.94 7.15
CA LEU A 38 21.80 2.36 7.36
C LEU A 38 21.38 1.38 6.25
N SER A 39 22.09 1.34 5.12
CA SER A 39 21.90 0.31 4.11
C SER A 39 22.79 -0.90 4.44
N ILE A 40 24.10 -0.69 4.61
CA ILE A 40 25.13 -1.73 4.79
C ILE A 40 24.98 -2.47 6.13
N GLU A 41 24.90 -1.75 7.25
CA GLU A 41 24.89 -2.34 8.59
C GLU A 41 23.57 -3.10 8.89
N ILE A 42 22.55 -2.81 8.09
CA ILE A 42 21.18 -3.23 8.28
C ILE A 42 20.76 -4.35 7.31
N VAL A 43 21.32 -4.35 6.09
CA VAL A 43 21.00 -5.29 5.03
C VAL A 43 21.97 -6.48 5.02
N GLY A 44 23.20 -6.31 5.51
CA GLY A 44 24.15 -7.40 5.70
C GLY A 44 24.86 -7.91 4.44
N GLU A 45 24.67 -7.29 3.28
CA GLU A 45 25.36 -7.63 2.04
C GLU A 45 25.76 -6.36 1.26
N PRO A 46 26.90 -6.36 0.53
CA PRO A 46 27.25 -5.27 -0.37
C PRO A 46 26.18 -5.12 -1.46
N PRO A 47 25.92 -3.89 -1.95
CA PRO A 47 24.82 -3.62 -2.85
C PRO A 47 25.07 -4.24 -4.24
N ILE A 48 24.53 -5.42 -4.45
CA ILE A 48 24.00 -5.95 -5.72
C ILE A 48 25.01 -6.04 -6.88
N ASN A 49 25.22 -7.27 -7.37
CA ASN A 49 26.13 -7.59 -8.49
C ASN A 49 27.58 -7.14 -8.28
N GLY A 50 28.02 -7.06 -7.02
CA GLY A 50 29.41 -6.74 -6.66
C GLY A 50 29.79 -5.26 -6.80
N LYS A 51 28.82 -4.36 -6.95
CA LYS A 51 29.04 -2.91 -6.96
C LYS A 51 28.88 -2.30 -5.57
N THR A 52 29.40 -1.09 -5.37
CA THR A 52 29.20 -0.34 -4.12
C THR A 52 27.98 0.59 -4.24
N TRP A 53 27.47 1.04 -3.09
CA TRP A 53 26.30 1.94 -3.06
C TRP A 53 26.66 3.25 -3.77
N ILE A 54 27.88 3.74 -3.53
CA ILE A 54 28.50 4.90 -4.18
C ILE A 54 28.53 4.74 -5.71
N GLU A 55 29.00 3.60 -6.24
CA GLU A 55 28.96 3.34 -7.69
C GLU A 55 27.54 3.40 -8.23
N GLY A 56 26.57 2.98 -7.41
CA GLY A 56 25.17 3.10 -7.75
C GLY A 56 24.68 4.54 -7.81
N VAL A 57 25.05 5.37 -6.83
CA VAL A 57 24.78 6.80 -6.81
C VAL A 57 25.39 7.52 -8.01
N GLU A 58 26.66 7.22 -8.33
CA GLU A 58 27.37 7.80 -9.48
C GLU A 58 26.68 7.46 -10.80
N SER A 59 26.24 6.22 -10.98
CA SER A 59 25.55 5.78 -12.19
C SER A 59 24.20 6.48 -12.43
N LEU A 60 23.56 6.99 -11.36
CA LEU A 60 22.33 7.77 -11.40
C LEU A 60 22.58 9.28 -11.56
N GLY A 61 23.81 9.68 -11.89
CA GLY A 61 24.20 11.09 -12.06
C GLY A 61 24.59 11.78 -10.75
N GLY A 62 24.95 11.01 -9.72
CA GLY A 62 25.44 11.50 -8.44
C GLY A 62 24.35 11.84 -7.43
N GLU A 63 24.79 12.19 -6.22
CA GLU A 63 23.97 12.52 -5.05
C GLU A 63 22.85 13.52 -5.36
N PHE A 64 23.21 14.61 -6.03
CA PHE A 64 22.30 15.69 -6.36
C PHE A 64 21.13 15.19 -7.22
N SER A 65 21.42 14.36 -8.22
CA SER A 65 20.42 13.81 -9.14
C SER A 65 19.41 12.93 -8.40
N MET A 66 19.87 12.08 -7.47
CA MET A 66 18.99 11.25 -6.65
C MET A 66 18.10 12.08 -5.71
N ARG A 67 18.68 13.06 -5.00
CA ARG A 67 17.92 13.94 -4.11
C ARG A 67 16.87 14.71 -4.90
N PHE A 68 17.23 15.22 -6.07
CA PHE A 68 16.31 15.92 -6.97
C PHE A 68 15.15 15.03 -7.45
N LEU A 69 15.43 13.80 -7.88
CA LEU A 69 14.40 12.84 -8.31
C LEU A 69 13.43 12.50 -7.18
N ALA A 70 13.92 12.29 -5.94
CA ALA A 70 13.04 12.04 -4.81
C ALA A 70 12.19 13.25 -4.41
N ILE A 71 12.72 14.47 -4.54
CA ILE A 71 11.93 15.70 -4.38
C ILE A 71 10.80 15.73 -5.42
N ILE A 72 11.09 15.42 -6.69
CA ILE A 72 10.05 15.29 -7.72
C ILE A 72 9.01 14.25 -7.31
N GLY A 73 9.44 13.08 -6.86
CA GLY A 73 8.53 12.02 -6.40
C GLY A 73 7.61 12.47 -5.28
N LEU A 74 8.16 13.17 -4.28
CA LEU A 74 7.40 13.74 -3.17
C LEU A 74 6.41 14.80 -3.65
N LEU A 75 6.82 15.68 -4.55
CA LEU A 75 5.94 16.69 -5.13
C LEU A 75 4.77 16.04 -5.87
N ILE A 76 5.02 15.00 -6.68
CA ILE A 76 3.96 14.24 -7.37
C ILE A 76 2.94 13.70 -6.37
N ILE A 77 3.40 13.00 -5.32
CA ILE A 77 2.50 12.43 -4.30
C ILE A 77 1.71 13.53 -3.60
N THR A 78 2.39 14.59 -3.12
CA THR A 78 1.75 15.71 -2.40
C THR A 78 0.71 16.42 -3.25
N LEU A 79 0.94 16.59 -4.55
CA LEU A 79 0.00 17.26 -5.45
C LEU A 79 -1.23 16.40 -5.76
N ILE A 80 -1.08 15.08 -5.81
CA ILE A 80 -2.18 14.15 -6.14
C ILE A 80 -3.05 13.84 -4.92
N ILE A 81 -2.49 13.78 -3.71
CA ILE A 81 -3.26 13.50 -2.48
C ILE A 81 -4.51 14.40 -2.36
N PRO A 82 -4.42 15.74 -2.48
CA PRO A 82 -5.58 16.62 -2.43
C PRO A 82 -6.67 16.29 -3.45
N LEU A 83 -6.30 15.83 -4.66
CA LEU A 83 -7.26 15.44 -5.69
C LEU A 83 -8.03 14.18 -5.27
N LEU A 84 -7.33 13.18 -4.73
CA LEU A 84 -7.96 11.96 -4.18
C LEU A 84 -8.86 12.26 -2.97
N LEU A 85 -8.45 13.20 -2.13
CA LEU A 85 -9.23 13.63 -0.97
C LEU A 85 -10.55 14.30 -1.38
N ARG A 86 -10.63 14.94 -2.56
CA ARG A 86 -11.87 15.54 -3.09
C ARG A 86 -12.90 14.51 -3.54
N PHE A 87 -12.50 13.28 -3.85
CA PHE A 87 -13.49 12.26 -4.24
C PHE A 87 -14.51 12.04 -3.13
N GLU A 88 -15.78 12.09 -3.50
CA GLU A 88 -16.85 11.80 -2.55
C GLU A 88 -16.90 10.30 -2.26
N LYS A 89 -17.12 9.97 -0.99
CA LYS A 89 -17.31 8.58 -0.60
C LYS A 89 -18.70 8.14 -1.09
N PRO A 90 -18.81 7.13 -1.96
CA PRO A 90 -20.12 6.62 -2.37
C PRO A 90 -20.92 6.12 -1.17
N GLN A 91 -22.25 6.12 -1.26
CA GLN A 91 -23.08 5.53 -0.22
C GLN A 91 -22.81 4.03 -0.11
N ILE A 92 -22.66 3.54 1.12
CA ILE A 92 -22.57 2.10 1.38
C ILE A 92 -23.98 1.55 1.36
N ILE A 93 -24.25 0.60 0.47
CA ILE A 93 -25.46 -0.21 0.55
C ILE A 93 -25.32 -1.13 1.74
N LYS A 94 -26.14 -0.89 2.76
CA LYS A 94 -26.18 -1.71 3.96
C LYS A 94 -26.89 -3.02 3.63
N ARG A 95 -26.24 -4.14 3.93
CA ARG A 95 -26.83 -5.48 3.84
C ARG A 95 -26.67 -6.23 5.15
N LYS A 96 -27.56 -7.20 5.36
CA LYS A 96 -27.44 -8.13 6.49
C LYS A 96 -26.31 -9.12 6.19
N VAL A 97 -25.24 -9.07 6.99
CA VAL A 97 -24.13 -10.03 6.93
C VAL A 97 -24.40 -11.14 7.94
N SER A 98 -24.40 -12.39 7.48
CA SER A 98 -24.61 -13.55 8.35
C SER A 98 -23.36 -13.84 9.19
N LYS A 99 -23.54 -14.44 10.38
CA LYS A 99 -22.40 -14.92 11.19
C LYS A 99 -21.57 -15.96 10.42
N THR A 100 -22.23 -16.79 9.61
CA THR A 100 -21.59 -17.80 8.77
C THR A 100 -20.66 -17.18 7.74
N GLU A 101 -21.06 -16.08 7.09
CA GLU A 101 -20.20 -15.41 6.11
C GLU A 101 -18.93 -14.85 6.76
N ILE A 102 -19.05 -14.26 7.96
CA ILE A 102 -17.90 -13.78 8.74
C ILE A 102 -17.01 -14.96 9.13
N LEU A 103 -17.60 -16.07 9.58
CA LEU A 103 -16.85 -17.27 9.95
C LEU A 103 -16.08 -17.82 8.76
N VAL A 104 -16.69 -17.91 7.57
CA VAL A 104 -16.01 -18.34 6.33
C VAL A 104 -14.85 -17.41 5.99
N PHE A 105 -15.03 -16.10 6.11
CA PHE A 105 -13.94 -15.14 5.89
C PHE A 105 -12.78 -15.36 6.87
N ILE A 106 -13.07 -15.51 8.17
CA ILE A 106 -12.05 -15.71 9.21
C ILE A 106 -11.33 -17.05 9.03
N ILE A 107 -12.05 -18.15 8.80
CA ILE A 107 -11.45 -19.47 8.55
C ILE A 107 -10.54 -19.40 7.33
N THR A 108 -11.01 -18.82 6.22
CA THR A 108 -10.20 -18.67 5.00
C THR A 108 -8.94 -17.85 5.27
N THR A 109 -9.06 -16.75 6.03
CA THR A 109 -7.93 -15.89 6.41
C THR A 109 -6.91 -16.68 7.23
N ILE A 110 -7.34 -17.42 8.25
CA ILE A 110 -6.48 -18.24 9.11
C ILE A 110 -5.80 -19.35 8.30
N SER A 111 -6.56 -20.08 7.48
CA SER A 111 -6.02 -21.14 6.62
C SER A 111 -4.95 -20.61 5.66
N PHE A 112 -5.18 -19.43 5.08
CA PHE A 112 -4.20 -18.80 4.21
C PHE A 112 -2.96 -18.28 4.95
N PHE A 113 -3.16 -17.68 6.13
CA PHE A 113 -2.05 -17.28 6.99
C PHE A 113 -1.16 -18.47 7.36
N ILE A 114 -1.76 -19.57 7.84
CA ILE A 114 -1.04 -20.79 8.18
C ILE A 114 -0.36 -21.37 6.94
N GLY A 115 -1.07 -21.42 5.80
CA GLY A 115 -0.49 -21.89 4.53
C GLY A 115 0.74 -21.08 4.11
N ASN A 116 0.66 -19.75 4.14
CA ASN A 116 1.80 -18.88 3.85
C ASN A 116 2.94 -19.05 4.84
N LEU A 117 2.64 -19.20 6.13
CA LEU A 117 3.64 -19.45 7.16
C LEU A 117 4.38 -20.78 6.93
N LEU A 118 3.65 -21.84 6.55
CA LEU A 118 4.20 -23.17 6.29
C LEU A 118 4.99 -23.24 4.97
N ILE A 119 4.54 -22.53 3.93
CA ILE A 119 5.27 -22.45 2.66
C ILE A 119 6.55 -21.61 2.83
N GLY A 120 6.53 -20.62 3.73
CA GLY A 120 7.69 -19.81 4.06
C GLY A 120 8.31 -19.14 2.83
N TYR A 121 9.60 -19.39 2.60
CA TYR A 121 10.38 -18.84 1.49
C TYR A 121 10.60 -19.82 0.35
N ASP A 122 10.19 -21.07 0.49
CA ASP A 122 10.52 -22.14 -0.46
C ASP A 122 9.82 -21.97 -1.82
N TRP A 123 9.01 -20.92 -1.99
CA TRP A 123 8.45 -20.51 -3.26
C TRP A 123 9.42 -19.64 -4.10
N TRP A 124 10.47 -19.07 -3.49
CA TRP A 124 11.50 -18.29 -4.17
C TRP A 124 12.88 -18.93 -3.96
N ASN A 125 13.59 -19.16 -5.07
CA ASN A 125 14.96 -19.68 -5.05
C ASN A 125 15.82 -18.84 -6.02
N PRO A 126 16.74 -17.99 -5.52
CA PRO A 126 17.56 -17.11 -6.37
C PRO A 126 18.45 -17.86 -7.37
N ASP A 127 18.80 -19.11 -7.08
CA ASP A 127 19.66 -19.97 -7.89
C ASP A 127 18.89 -20.69 -9.01
N ALA A 128 17.55 -20.67 -8.97
CA ALA A 128 16.71 -21.26 -10.00
C ALA A 128 16.57 -20.34 -11.24
N PHE A 129 16.39 -20.94 -12.42
CA PHE A 129 16.33 -20.24 -13.72
C PHE A 129 15.38 -19.02 -13.76
N LEU A 130 14.22 -19.10 -13.09
CA LEU A 130 13.26 -17.99 -12.96
C LEU A 130 13.05 -17.52 -11.51
N GLY A 131 13.98 -17.81 -10.61
CA GLY A 131 13.79 -17.50 -9.20
C GLY A 131 12.75 -18.39 -8.50
N MET A 132 12.30 -19.48 -9.14
CA MET A 132 11.19 -20.34 -8.66
C MET A 132 11.70 -21.44 -7.74
N GLY A 133 11.27 -21.41 -6.48
CA GLY A 133 11.57 -22.47 -5.52
C GLY A 133 10.62 -23.67 -5.62
N PRO A 134 10.86 -24.77 -4.87
CA PRO A 134 10.06 -25.99 -4.89
C PRO A 134 8.57 -25.80 -4.59
N LEU A 135 8.21 -24.81 -3.78
CA LEU A 135 6.82 -24.52 -3.40
C LEU A 135 6.18 -23.39 -4.21
N PHE A 136 6.82 -22.97 -5.32
CA PHE A 136 6.32 -21.88 -6.16
C PHE A 136 4.90 -22.14 -6.68
N LEU A 137 4.67 -23.27 -7.34
CA LEU A 137 3.37 -23.58 -7.95
C LEU A 137 2.24 -23.70 -6.89
N PRO A 138 2.42 -24.41 -5.77
CA PRO A 138 1.47 -24.39 -4.65
C PRO A 138 1.13 -22.97 -4.16
N SER A 139 2.12 -22.07 -4.02
CA SER A 139 1.87 -20.68 -3.62
C SER A 139 1.07 -19.90 -4.66
N ILE A 140 1.37 -20.05 -5.96
CA ILE A 140 0.61 -19.38 -7.02
C ILE A 140 -0.84 -19.87 -7.02
N ILE A 141 -1.05 -21.17 -6.89
CA ILE A 141 -2.40 -21.76 -6.83
C ILE A 141 -3.15 -21.25 -5.61
N SER A 142 -2.54 -21.19 -4.42
CA SER A 142 -3.19 -20.69 -3.22
C SER A 142 -3.60 -19.22 -3.35
N LEU A 143 -2.75 -18.38 -3.97
CA LEU A 143 -3.04 -16.96 -4.26
C LEU A 143 -4.18 -16.79 -5.27
N ILE A 144 -4.20 -17.60 -6.33
CA ILE A 144 -5.30 -17.61 -7.32
C ILE A 144 -6.61 -18.00 -6.63
N ILE A 145 -6.60 -19.08 -5.84
CA ILE A 145 -7.78 -19.55 -5.08
C ILE A 145 -8.30 -18.41 -4.20
N ILE A 146 -7.44 -17.79 -3.40
CA ILE A 146 -7.79 -16.63 -2.55
C ILE A 146 -8.42 -15.51 -3.38
N GLY A 147 -7.86 -15.22 -4.56
CA GLY A 147 -8.36 -14.17 -5.45
C GLY A 147 -9.75 -14.42 -6.02
N VAL A 148 -10.11 -15.69 -6.26
CA VAL A 148 -11.42 -16.08 -6.82
C VAL A 148 -12.48 -16.38 -5.75
N ILE A 149 -12.10 -16.57 -4.47
CA ILE A 149 -13.05 -16.79 -3.37
C ILE A 149 -14.18 -15.74 -3.33
N PRO A 150 -13.92 -14.43 -3.50
CA PRO A 150 -14.99 -13.43 -3.59
C PRO A 150 -16.05 -13.74 -4.65
N ASP A 151 -15.67 -14.30 -5.80
CA ASP A 151 -16.60 -14.70 -6.85
C ASP A 151 -17.39 -15.97 -6.49
N ILE A 152 -16.76 -16.91 -5.79
CA ILE A 152 -17.42 -18.11 -5.25
C ILE A 152 -18.47 -17.69 -4.20
N ILE A 153 -18.08 -16.85 -3.24
CA ILE A 153 -18.95 -16.31 -2.19
C ILE A 153 -20.10 -15.51 -2.79
N LYS A 154 -19.83 -14.72 -3.83
CA LYS A 154 -20.86 -13.99 -4.56
C LYS A 154 -21.96 -14.93 -5.07
N ARG A 155 -21.58 -16.10 -5.61
CA ARG A 155 -22.54 -17.11 -6.09
C ARG A 155 -23.28 -17.79 -4.94
N ILE A 156 -22.57 -18.22 -3.89
CA ILE A 156 -23.15 -18.95 -2.75
C ILE A 156 -24.16 -18.09 -1.98
N TYR A 157 -23.83 -16.82 -1.71
CA TYR A 157 -24.66 -15.91 -0.93
C TYR A 157 -25.55 -14.99 -1.78
N GLY A 158 -25.55 -15.16 -3.11
CA GLY A 158 -26.34 -14.32 -4.02
C GLY A 158 -25.98 -12.83 -3.98
N LEU A 159 -24.72 -12.49 -3.74
CA LEU A 159 -24.27 -11.10 -3.63
C LEU A 159 -24.36 -10.38 -4.98
N LYS A 160 -24.85 -9.14 -4.96
CA LYS A 160 -24.95 -8.28 -6.14
C LYS A 160 -23.68 -7.47 -6.34
N GLY A 161 -23.56 -6.85 -7.52
CA GLY A 161 -22.40 -6.05 -7.93
C GLY A 161 -21.92 -5.06 -6.86
N LYS A 162 -22.87 -4.35 -6.22
CA LYS A 162 -22.60 -3.30 -5.23
C LYS A 162 -22.38 -3.81 -3.79
N ASP A 163 -22.52 -5.11 -3.55
CA ASP A 163 -22.22 -5.74 -2.25
C ASP A 163 -20.72 -6.00 -2.07
N LEU A 164 -19.96 -5.91 -3.17
CA LEU A 164 -18.52 -6.02 -3.25
C LEU A 164 -17.92 -4.71 -3.78
N ALA A 165 -16.68 -4.40 -3.41
CA ALA A 165 -16.00 -3.18 -3.86
C ALA A 165 -15.37 -3.39 -5.24
N GLN A 166 -16.19 -3.40 -6.29
CA GLN A 166 -15.78 -3.69 -7.67
C GLN A 166 -16.32 -2.67 -8.69
N SER A 167 -16.58 -1.43 -8.25
CA SER A 167 -16.95 -0.34 -9.13
C SER A 167 -15.87 -0.11 -10.19
N THR A 168 -16.29 0.01 -11.44
CA THR A 168 -15.45 0.42 -12.58
C THR A 168 -15.66 1.89 -12.96
N LYS A 169 -16.51 2.61 -12.22
CA LYS A 169 -16.77 4.02 -12.48
C LYS A 169 -15.49 4.82 -12.29
N ASN A 170 -15.11 5.60 -13.30
CA ASN A 170 -13.90 6.43 -13.33
C ASN A 170 -12.58 5.65 -13.21
N ILE A 171 -12.56 4.35 -13.51
CA ILE A 171 -11.36 3.52 -13.37
C ILE A 171 -10.16 4.11 -14.12
N SER A 172 -10.35 4.67 -15.32
CA SER A 172 -9.27 5.27 -16.10
C SER A 172 -8.62 6.47 -15.39
N ILE A 173 -9.44 7.39 -14.87
CA ILE A 173 -8.96 8.57 -14.14
C ILE A 173 -8.24 8.14 -12.86
N ILE A 174 -8.82 7.18 -12.12
CA ILE A 174 -8.22 6.71 -10.88
C ILE A 174 -6.91 5.97 -11.15
N SER A 175 -6.84 5.18 -12.23
CA SER A 175 -5.63 4.48 -12.64
C SER A 175 -4.48 5.46 -12.87
N ILE A 176 -4.74 6.57 -13.56
CA ILE A 176 -3.72 7.63 -13.77
C ILE A 176 -3.18 8.13 -12.43
N PHE A 177 -4.05 8.46 -11.47
CA PHE A 177 -3.60 8.93 -10.15
C PHE A 177 -2.83 7.86 -9.38
N MET A 178 -3.26 6.60 -9.42
CA MET A 178 -2.56 5.50 -8.73
C MET A 178 -1.20 5.23 -9.36
N ILE A 179 -1.09 5.26 -10.70
CA ILE A 179 0.16 5.10 -11.44
C ILE A 179 1.13 6.22 -11.09
N LEU A 180 0.68 7.48 -11.10
CA LEU A 180 1.52 8.62 -10.77
C LEU A 180 2.00 8.60 -9.31
N ILE A 181 1.15 8.15 -8.36
CA ILE A 181 1.60 7.95 -6.97
C ILE A 181 2.62 6.82 -6.88
N GLY A 182 2.38 5.70 -7.56
CA GLY A 182 3.35 4.60 -7.64
C GLY A 182 4.69 5.05 -8.21
N PHE A 183 4.66 5.88 -9.26
CA PHE A 183 5.84 6.47 -9.88
C PHE A 183 6.57 7.42 -8.91
N GLY A 184 5.83 8.32 -8.26
CA GLY A 184 6.40 9.21 -7.26
C GLY A 184 7.02 8.45 -6.09
N TYR A 185 6.41 7.34 -5.66
CA TYR A 185 6.97 6.45 -4.65
C TYR A 185 8.28 5.80 -5.11
N GLY A 186 8.32 5.28 -6.35
CA GLY A 186 9.54 4.76 -6.94
C GLY A 186 10.67 5.80 -6.99
N LEU A 187 10.36 7.04 -7.37
CA LEU A 187 11.32 8.14 -7.36
C LEU A 187 11.84 8.48 -5.97
N ILE A 188 10.99 8.47 -4.93
CA ILE A 188 11.44 8.67 -3.55
C ILE A 188 12.34 7.52 -3.10
N SER A 189 12.02 6.30 -3.52
CA SER A 189 12.77 5.11 -3.14
C SER A 189 14.20 5.08 -3.70
N LEU A 190 14.49 5.86 -4.76
CA LEU A 190 15.84 6.03 -5.33
C LEU A 190 16.89 6.48 -4.32
N ILE A 191 16.53 7.34 -3.37
CA ILE A 191 17.45 7.81 -2.32
C ILE A 191 18.01 6.64 -1.48
N TRP A 192 17.22 5.56 -1.38
CA TRP A 192 17.44 4.47 -0.44
C TRP A 192 17.96 3.20 -1.10
N HIS A 193 17.85 3.12 -2.43
CA HIS A 193 17.95 1.87 -3.18
C HIS A 193 18.76 2.06 -4.47
N CYS A 194 19.91 2.72 -4.36
CA CYS A 194 20.77 3.07 -5.47
C CYS A 194 21.37 1.79 -6.08
N CYS A 195 20.69 1.25 -7.10
CA CYS A 195 21.13 0.25 -8.11
C CYS A 195 20.80 -1.23 -7.92
N SER A 196 19.98 -1.78 -8.82
CA SER A 196 20.46 -2.47 -10.04
C SER A 196 19.32 -2.64 -11.05
N PHE A 197 19.66 -2.64 -12.34
CA PHE A 197 18.79 -3.08 -13.41
C PHE A 197 18.73 -4.62 -13.41
N PHE A 198 17.52 -5.16 -13.39
CA PHE A 198 17.25 -6.58 -13.19
C PHE A 198 17.84 -7.53 -14.23
N GLU A 199 18.24 -8.71 -13.75
CA GLU A 199 18.27 -9.92 -14.58
C GLU A 199 16.86 -10.29 -15.05
N PRO A 200 16.67 -10.80 -16.29
CA PRO A 200 15.36 -11.16 -16.85
C PRO A 200 14.46 -12.03 -15.95
N LYS A 201 15.04 -12.88 -15.09
CA LYS A 201 14.29 -13.72 -14.14
C LYS A 201 13.51 -12.92 -13.10
N MET A 202 14.02 -11.75 -12.69
CA MET A 202 13.35 -10.86 -11.74
C MET A 202 12.21 -10.08 -12.39
N PHE A 203 12.29 -9.79 -13.69
CA PHE A 203 11.17 -9.21 -14.44
C PHE A 203 9.94 -10.12 -14.41
N PHE A 204 10.10 -11.42 -14.67
CA PHE A 204 8.99 -12.36 -14.59
C PHE A 204 8.33 -12.37 -13.20
N PHE A 205 9.16 -12.37 -12.15
CA PHE A 205 8.70 -12.33 -10.77
C PHE A 205 7.89 -11.07 -10.42
N PHE A 206 8.41 -9.88 -10.74
CA PHE A 206 7.74 -8.62 -10.39
C PHE A 206 6.54 -8.26 -11.26
N PHE A 207 6.55 -8.62 -12.54
CA PHE A 207 5.44 -8.28 -13.43
C PHE A 207 4.30 -9.29 -13.35
N VAL A 208 4.60 -10.58 -13.25
CA VAL A 208 3.56 -11.63 -13.30
C VAL A 208 3.22 -12.10 -11.89
N ILE A 209 4.22 -12.47 -11.10
CA ILE A 209 3.97 -13.14 -9.82
C ILE A 209 3.48 -12.17 -8.75
N LYS A 210 4.08 -10.99 -8.66
CA LYS A 210 3.55 -9.94 -7.78
C LYS A 210 2.17 -9.49 -8.21
N LEU A 211 1.84 -9.46 -9.49
CA LEU A 211 0.48 -9.16 -9.93
C LEU A 211 -0.53 -10.19 -9.41
N ILE A 212 -0.23 -11.49 -9.51
CA ILE A 212 -1.08 -12.56 -8.97
C ILE A 212 -1.22 -12.43 -7.45
N GLN A 213 -0.09 -12.20 -6.75
CA GLN A 213 -0.08 -12.00 -5.30
C GLN A 213 -0.97 -10.82 -4.90
N LEU A 214 -0.77 -9.66 -5.51
CA LEU A 214 -1.53 -8.44 -5.24
C LEU A 214 -3.00 -8.61 -5.62
N PHE A 215 -3.30 -9.28 -6.73
CA PHE A 215 -4.67 -9.58 -7.13
C PHE A 215 -5.37 -10.43 -6.08
N GLY A 216 -4.75 -11.54 -5.64
CA GLY A 216 -5.30 -12.43 -4.62
C GLY A 216 -5.62 -11.68 -3.34
N MET A 217 -4.62 -10.98 -2.82
CA MET A 217 -4.74 -10.21 -1.58
C MET A 217 -5.77 -9.08 -1.70
N CYS A 218 -5.74 -8.29 -2.78
CA CYS A 218 -6.66 -7.16 -2.92
C CYS A 218 -8.10 -7.60 -3.18
N SER A 219 -8.30 -8.66 -3.98
CA SER A 219 -9.62 -9.25 -4.20
C SER A 219 -10.17 -9.76 -2.87
N PHE A 220 -9.43 -10.57 -2.13
CA PHE A 220 -9.95 -11.15 -0.89
C PHE A 220 -10.22 -10.09 0.20
N PHE A 221 -9.22 -9.27 0.54
CA PHE A 221 -9.33 -8.33 1.66
C PHE A 221 -10.13 -7.07 1.32
N PHE A 222 -10.02 -6.50 0.12
CA PHE A 222 -10.63 -5.20 -0.17
C PHE A 222 -11.88 -5.30 -1.04
N ARG A 223 -12.00 -6.28 -1.95
CA ARG A 223 -13.25 -6.50 -2.71
C ARG A 223 -14.35 -7.08 -1.83
N TRP A 224 -14.02 -8.09 -1.01
CA TRP A 224 -14.97 -8.79 -0.15
C TRP A 224 -14.82 -8.44 1.34
N GLY A 225 -13.68 -8.73 1.96
CA GLY A 225 -13.48 -8.63 3.42
C GLY A 225 -13.83 -7.25 3.99
N PHE A 226 -13.33 -6.19 3.37
CA PHE A 226 -13.59 -4.83 3.78
C PHE A 226 -15.07 -4.47 3.72
N ARG A 227 -15.76 -4.87 2.65
CA ARG A 227 -17.21 -4.67 2.50
C ARG A 227 -18.02 -5.47 3.51
N LEU A 228 -17.58 -6.68 3.84
CA LEU A 228 -18.16 -7.51 4.89
C LEU A 228 -18.08 -6.80 6.25
N PHE A 229 -16.91 -6.26 6.64
CA PHE A 229 -16.78 -5.55 7.91
C PHE A 229 -17.48 -4.18 7.92
N LEU A 230 -17.47 -3.43 6.82
CA LEU A 230 -18.21 -2.16 6.71
C LEU A 230 -19.73 -2.31 6.93
N ASN A 231 -20.27 -3.50 6.65
CA ASN A 231 -21.67 -3.82 6.89
C ASN A 231 -21.96 -4.27 8.33
N ARG A 232 -20.93 -4.63 9.10
CA ARG A 232 -21.09 -5.19 10.46
C ARG A 232 -20.66 -4.26 11.58
N VAL A 233 -19.61 -3.46 11.35
CA VAL A 233 -18.95 -2.62 12.36
C VAL A 233 -18.85 -1.15 11.90
N LYS A 234 -18.30 -0.28 12.76
CA LYS A 234 -18.05 1.12 12.39
C LYS A 234 -16.95 1.20 11.32
N GLU A 235 -16.98 2.25 10.50
CA GLU A 235 -16.05 2.41 9.37
C GLU A 235 -14.58 2.29 9.80
N TRP A 236 -14.15 3.01 10.84
CA TRP A 236 -12.77 2.93 11.33
C TRP A 236 -12.37 1.54 11.85
N GLN A 237 -13.32 0.78 12.42
CA GLN A 237 -13.09 -0.60 12.88
C GLN A 237 -12.89 -1.52 11.69
N ALA A 238 -13.69 -1.36 10.63
CA ALA A 238 -13.52 -2.12 9.40
C ALA A 238 -12.16 -1.85 8.75
N TYR A 239 -11.69 -0.59 8.78
CA TYR A 239 -10.35 -0.24 8.31
C TYR A 239 -9.29 -0.98 9.15
N LEU A 240 -9.35 -0.85 10.47
CA LEU A 240 -8.37 -1.46 11.37
C LEU A 240 -8.33 -2.99 11.20
N ILE A 241 -9.47 -3.67 11.27
CA ILE A 241 -9.57 -5.14 11.15
C ILE A 241 -9.00 -5.59 9.80
N THR A 242 -9.47 -5.00 8.69
CA THR A 242 -9.03 -5.41 7.36
C THR A 242 -7.54 -5.16 7.17
N SER A 243 -7.03 -4.03 7.66
CA SER A 243 -5.62 -3.66 7.54
C SER A 243 -4.70 -4.58 8.32
N VAL A 244 -5.08 -4.93 9.55
CA VAL A 244 -4.33 -5.87 10.39
C VAL A 244 -4.33 -7.26 9.76
N LEU A 245 -5.49 -7.77 9.35
CA LEU A 245 -5.57 -9.09 8.70
C LEU A 245 -4.82 -9.12 7.38
N PHE A 246 -4.89 -8.06 6.57
CA PHE A 246 -4.09 -7.95 5.35
C PHE A 246 -2.60 -7.93 5.67
N GLY A 247 -2.15 -7.13 6.63
CA GLY A 247 -0.76 -7.06 7.05
C GLY A 247 -0.22 -8.38 7.61
N ILE A 248 -1.05 -9.16 8.31
CA ILE A 248 -0.74 -10.52 8.81
C ILE A 248 -1.16 -11.61 7.82
N CYS A 249 -1.56 -11.33 6.59
CA CYS A 249 -1.71 -12.38 5.57
C CYS A 249 -0.87 -12.15 4.32
N TYR A 250 -0.43 -10.92 4.09
CA TYR A 250 0.42 -10.59 2.96
C TYR A 250 1.73 -11.39 3.02
N PRO A 251 2.17 -12.09 1.98
CA PRO A 251 3.44 -12.81 2.04
C PRO A 251 4.60 -11.85 2.39
N TRP A 252 5.04 -11.84 3.65
CA TRP A 252 6.14 -11.01 4.15
C TRP A 252 7.36 -11.87 4.46
N HIS A 253 8.50 -11.22 4.33
CA HIS A 253 9.78 -11.79 4.68
C HIS A 253 10.12 -11.51 6.16
N THR A 254 9.56 -10.44 6.75
CA THR A 254 9.86 -10.04 8.13
C THR A 254 8.66 -9.45 8.86
N PHE A 255 8.72 -9.44 10.18
CA PHE A 255 7.70 -8.80 11.01
C PHE A 255 7.52 -7.30 10.69
N GLY A 256 8.60 -6.59 10.35
CA GLY A 256 8.53 -5.18 9.94
C GLY A 256 7.70 -4.94 8.69
N PHE A 257 7.82 -5.83 7.70
CA PHE A 257 6.96 -5.78 6.53
C PHE A 257 5.50 -6.00 6.88
N ALA A 258 5.18 -6.92 7.79
CA ALA A 258 3.81 -7.14 8.22
C ALA A 258 3.16 -5.83 8.72
N ILE A 259 3.85 -5.07 9.57
CA ILE A 259 3.32 -3.81 10.09
C ILE A 259 3.21 -2.74 9.00
N THR A 260 4.18 -2.65 8.10
CA THR A 260 4.09 -1.74 6.95
C THR A 260 2.91 -2.06 6.04
N PHE A 261 2.63 -3.35 5.81
CA PHE A 261 1.43 -3.75 5.09
C PHE A 261 0.15 -3.48 5.88
N MET A 262 0.17 -3.41 7.21
CA MET A 262 -0.97 -2.87 7.97
C MET A 262 -1.22 -1.40 7.64
N PHE A 263 -0.19 -0.56 7.58
CA PHE A 263 -0.36 0.84 7.19
C PHE A 263 -0.82 1.01 5.75
N PHE A 264 -0.22 0.29 4.80
CA PHE A 264 -0.69 0.27 3.43
C PHE A 264 -2.12 -0.27 3.32
N GLY A 265 -2.46 -1.29 4.11
CA GLY A 265 -3.82 -1.82 4.20
C GLY A 265 -4.83 -0.75 4.60
N PHE A 266 -4.45 0.16 5.50
CA PHE A 266 -5.32 1.26 5.91
C PHE A 266 -5.51 2.28 4.77
N LEU A 267 -4.43 2.63 4.08
CA LEU A 267 -4.47 3.48 2.89
C LEU A 267 -5.35 2.86 1.80
N ILE A 268 -5.23 1.55 1.55
CA ILE A 268 -6.02 0.84 0.55
C ILE A 268 -7.49 0.75 0.97
N CYS A 269 -7.80 0.54 2.25
CA CYS A 269 -9.17 0.65 2.76
C CYS A 269 -9.75 2.04 2.47
N TYR A 270 -8.96 3.10 2.72
CA TYR A 270 -9.38 4.47 2.43
C TYR A 270 -9.67 4.70 0.94
N LEU A 271 -8.76 4.25 0.06
CA LEU A 271 -8.92 4.37 -1.38
C LEU A 271 -10.13 3.55 -1.86
N THR A 272 -10.25 2.31 -1.43
CA THR A 272 -11.39 1.42 -1.74
C THR A 272 -12.70 2.05 -1.27
N ARG A 273 -12.72 2.71 -0.11
CA ARG A 273 -13.92 3.41 0.38
C ARG A 273 -14.29 4.61 -0.49
N LYS A 274 -13.31 5.30 -1.08
CA LYS A 274 -13.49 6.47 -1.93
C LYS A 274 -13.92 6.11 -3.35
N THR A 275 -13.43 5.00 -3.87
CA THR A 275 -13.60 4.60 -5.27
C THR A 275 -14.62 3.48 -5.45
N ASP A 276 -14.98 2.82 -4.34
CA ASP A 276 -15.74 1.57 -4.31
C ASP A 276 -15.10 0.46 -5.15
N SER A 277 -13.77 0.42 -5.20
CA SER A 277 -13.05 -0.48 -6.10
C SER A 277 -11.75 -0.96 -5.49
N TYR A 278 -11.58 -2.28 -5.40
CA TYR A 278 -10.32 -2.90 -4.96
C TYR A 278 -9.19 -2.71 -5.98
N PHE A 279 -9.52 -2.49 -7.26
CA PHE A 279 -8.56 -2.26 -8.33
C PHE A 279 -7.64 -1.08 -8.04
N THR A 280 -8.08 -0.11 -7.25
CA THR A 280 -7.27 1.08 -6.96
C THR A 280 -6.11 0.75 -6.04
N GLY A 281 -6.32 -0.14 -5.08
CA GLY A 281 -5.23 -0.71 -4.28
C GLY A 281 -4.30 -1.59 -5.10
N LEU A 282 -4.87 -2.43 -5.98
CA LEU A 282 -4.11 -3.30 -6.88
C LEU A 282 -3.18 -2.49 -7.79
N ILE A 283 -3.70 -1.47 -8.49
CA ILE A 283 -2.92 -0.63 -9.40
C ILE A 283 -1.85 0.14 -8.62
N LEU A 284 -2.22 0.76 -7.50
CA LEU A 284 -1.26 1.50 -6.68
C LEU A 284 -0.09 0.61 -6.24
N LEU A 285 -0.40 -0.54 -5.64
CA LEU A 285 0.63 -1.45 -5.16
C LEU A 285 1.43 -2.04 -6.31
N TYR A 286 0.80 -2.43 -7.42
CA TYR A 286 1.49 -3.02 -8.56
C TYR A 286 2.48 -2.05 -9.19
N PHE A 287 2.07 -0.80 -9.45
CA PHE A 287 2.98 0.21 -9.97
C PHE A 287 4.00 0.68 -8.94
N ALA A 288 3.63 0.79 -7.66
CA ALA A 288 4.61 1.01 -6.59
C ALA A 288 5.67 -0.09 -6.60
N TYR A 289 5.27 -1.36 -6.74
CA TYR A 289 6.21 -2.48 -6.88
C TYR A 289 7.02 -2.40 -8.17
N ILE A 290 6.46 -2.09 -9.32
CA ILE A 290 7.26 -1.96 -10.56
C ILE A 290 8.31 -0.86 -10.43
N PHE A 291 7.89 0.32 -9.96
CA PHE A 291 8.78 1.48 -9.87
C PHE A 291 9.76 1.39 -8.70
N HIS A 292 9.40 0.68 -7.63
CA HIS A 292 10.30 0.37 -6.51
C HIS A 292 11.25 -0.78 -6.85
N ALA A 293 10.75 -1.85 -7.47
CA ALA A 293 11.54 -3.01 -7.83
C ALA A 293 12.60 -2.66 -8.88
N GLY A 294 12.27 -1.82 -9.88
CA GLY A 294 13.24 -1.38 -10.90
C GLY A 294 14.50 -0.69 -10.34
N LEU A 295 14.55 -0.47 -9.03
CA LEU A 295 15.57 0.24 -8.28
C LEU A 295 15.77 -0.50 -6.94
N ALA A 296 16.46 -1.65 -6.99
CA ALA A 296 17.06 -2.41 -5.88
C ALA A 296 16.35 -2.54 -4.52
N TRP A 297 15.69 -3.68 -4.32
CA TRP A 297 15.10 -4.10 -3.05
C TRP A 297 16.15 -4.51 -2.01
N HIS A 298 16.14 -3.95 -0.79
CA HIS A 298 16.60 -4.66 0.43
C HIS A 298 15.95 -4.18 1.75
N GLY A 299 15.66 -5.11 2.67
CA GLY A 299 15.73 -4.90 4.13
C GLY A 299 14.44 -4.64 4.95
N PRO A 300 14.19 -5.39 6.06
CA PRO A 300 13.20 -5.05 7.09
C PRO A 300 13.36 -3.68 7.75
N THR A 301 14.57 -3.13 7.80
CA THR A 301 14.84 -1.96 8.66
C THR A 301 14.72 -0.64 7.92
N ILE A 302 14.99 -0.57 6.60
CA ILE A 302 14.58 0.57 5.74
C ILE A 302 13.06 0.76 5.80
N THR A 303 12.34 -0.36 5.87
CA THR A 303 10.90 -0.39 6.09
C THR A 303 10.51 0.29 7.41
N PHE A 304 11.34 0.19 8.46
CA PHE A 304 11.12 0.81 9.77
C PHE A 304 11.63 2.24 9.92
N THR A 305 12.79 2.60 9.36
CA THR A 305 13.40 3.93 9.51
C THR A 305 12.83 4.97 8.55
N VAL A 306 12.20 4.55 7.45
CA VAL A 306 11.85 5.46 6.35
C VAL A 306 10.43 5.26 5.84
N ILE A 307 10.09 4.04 5.46
CA ILE A 307 8.74 3.74 4.95
C ILE A 307 7.73 3.90 6.09
N TYR A 308 8.10 3.50 7.30
CA TYR A 308 7.27 3.65 8.50
C TYR A 308 6.98 5.12 8.85
N PRO A 309 7.98 6.04 8.98
CA PRO A 309 7.68 7.43 9.27
C PRO A 309 6.89 8.13 8.16
N ILE A 310 7.13 7.82 6.88
CA ILE A 310 6.34 8.36 5.75
C ILE A 310 4.91 7.83 5.79
N SER A 311 4.73 6.53 6.03
CA SER A 311 3.40 5.91 6.12
C SER A 311 2.61 6.43 7.32
N ILE A 312 3.27 6.60 8.47
CA ILE A 312 2.70 7.25 9.66
C ILE A 312 2.33 8.71 9.34
N SER A 313 3.18 9.46 8.63
CA SER A 313 2.91 10.85 8.25
C SER A 313 1.68 10.95 7.35
N ILE A 314 1.59 10.09 6.33
CA ILE A 314 0.40 9.99 5.46
C ILE A 314 -0.83 9.61 6.28
N PHE A 315 -0.71 8.64 7.19
CA PHE A 315 -1.81 8.22 8.07
C PHE A 315 -2.28 9.36 8.98
N VAL A 316 -1.35 10.10 9.60
CA VAL A 316 -1.64 11.27 10.43
C VAL A 316 -2.33 12.36 9.59
N CYS A 317 -1.87 12.62 8.36
CA CYS A 317 -2.53 13.55 7.45
C CYS A 317 -3.96 13.12 7.10
N ILE A 318 -4.18 11.82 6.83
CA ILE A 318 -5.52 11.27 6.54
C ILE A 318 -6.41 11.33 7.79
N ALA A 319 -5.88 11.02 8.97
CA ALA A 319 -6.60 11.06 10.23
C ALA A 319 -7.03 12.49 10.56
N ILE A 320 -6.11 13.47 10.46
CA ILE A 320 -6.41 14.89 10.64
C ILE A 320 -7.47 15.34 9.63
N TYR A 321 -7.31 15.03 8.35
CA TYR A 321 -8.30 15.37 7.32
C TYR A 321 -9.69 14.80 7.64
N THR A 322 -9.74 13.54 8.11
CA THR A 322 -10.98 12.84 8.42
C THR A 322 -11.66 13.43 9.66
N ILE A 323 -10.90 13.77 10.71
CA ILE A 323 -11.39 14.46 11.90
C ILE A 323 -11.99 15.82 11.51
N VAL A 324 -11.27 16.61 10.69
CA VAL A 324 -11.77 17.90 10.19
C VAL A 324 -13.08 17.73 9.41
N LYS A 325 -13.20 16.69 8.59
CA LYS A 325 -14.42 16.39 7.84
C LYS A 325 -15.58 15.93 8.74
N PHE A 326 -15.32 15.11 9.74
CA PHE A 326 -16.33 14.64 10.70
C PHE A 326 -16.90 15.80 11.53
N LEU A 327 -16.02 16.67 12.02
CA LEU A 327 -16.43 17.86 12.76
C LEU A 327 -17.28 18.81 11.89
N LYS A 328 -17.04 18.86 10.58
CA LYS A 328 -17.89 19.60 9.62
C LYS A 328 -19.31 19.03 9.47
N SER A 329 -19.51 17.72 9.59
CA SER A 329 -20.86 17.14 9.50
C SER A 329 -21.65 17.33 10.80
N SER A 330 -20.97 17.36 11.94
CA SER A 330 -21.59 17.51 13.26
C SER A 330 -21.90 18.98 13.62
N SER A 331 -21.32 19.94 12.90
CA SER A 331 -21.56 21.38 13.08
C SER A 331 -22.66 21.93 12.17
N LYS A 332 -23.38 21.09 11.42
CA LYS A 332 -24.61 21.53 10.74
C LYS A 332 -25.73 21.54 11.77
N PRO A 333 -26.44 22.67 11.98
CA PRO A 333 -27.62 22.66 12.83
C PRO A 333 -28.60 21.62 12.27
N LEU A 334 -29.23 20.86 13.17
CA LEU A 334 -30.42 20.10 12.84
C LEU A 334 -31.37 21.08 12.16
N LYS A 335 -31.69 20.83 10.88
CA LYS A 335 -32.88 21.46 10.32
C LYS A 335 -34.02 20.83 11.10
N ASP A 336 -34.66 21.63 11.94
CA ASP A 336 -35.89 21.22 12.62
C ASP A 336 -36.89 20.70 11.56
N PRO A 337 -37.64 19.62 11.86
CA PRO A 337 -38.55 18.97 10.94
C PRO A 337 -39.67 19.89 10.41
#